data_AF-A0A4Y8JWM0-F1
#
_entry.id   AF-A0A4Y8JWM0-F1
#
_cell.length_a   1.000
_cell.length_b   1.000
_cell.length_c   1.000
_cell.angle_alpha   90.00
_cell.angle_beta   90.00
_cell.angle_gamma   90.00
#
_symmetry.space_group_name_H-M   'P 1'
#
loop_
_entity.id
_entity.type
_entity.pdbx_description
1 polymer ?
#
loop_
_entity_poly.entity_id
_entity_poly.type
_entity_poly.pdbx_seq_one_letter_code
_entity_poly.pdbx_strand_id
1 'polypeptide(L)'
;MASDTELILNKLATIPDVGSKLGVFVRMEGVLAVVNVGDRAVTLPCTGFYPPVEGMSVQLERRNGALIVTGPAAQLAPLGVIKAGGSPKCTVLVSGIEHMLGYRDGYVPAIGDDVEINWATGIIQGKVTSVPVTVMPTENQSAAPVAFGNLLVMAAQSGSFNGRWWTNDVYNGDNNTGAWFYSSRVADALRGATVTKVEIFLNPRQASGNSPQIGTHPSGSMGGNVAVSGQIALEPRSGWVQIPLAWVAALMAGGGIGVTRSGYTIWRGTGSDALSGALRFTGTR
;
A
#
# COMPACT_ATOMS: atom_id res chain seq x y z
N MET A 1 -7.99 33.25 24.98
CA MET A 1 -8.09 32.05 24.13
C MET A 1 -7.93 32.53 22.71
N ALA A 2 -6.93 32.04 21.97
CA ALA A 2 -6.80 32.36 20.55
C ALA A 2 -8.05 31.83 19.83
N SER A 3 -8.60 32.62 18.90
CA SER A 3 -9.76 32.19 18.13
C SER A 3 -9.41 30.99 17.25
N ASP A 4 -10.39 30.13 16.92
CA ASP A 4 -10.17 28.99 16.02
C ASP A 4 -9.56 29.43 14.67
N THR A 5 -9.88 30.65 14.22
CA THR A 5 -9.29 31.27 13.03
C THR A 5 -7.79 31.55 13.17
N GLU A 6 -7.33 32.07 14.31
CA GLU A 6 -5.90 32.27 14.58
C GLU A 6 -5.15 30.93 14.71
N LEU A 7 -5.82 29.92 15.25
CA LEU A 7 -5.27 28.57 15.38
C LEU A 7 -5.12 27.89 14.00
N ILE A 8 -6.07 28.10 13.10
CA ILE A 8 -5.99 27.63 11.70
C ILE A 8 -4.91 28.39 10.92
N LEU A 9 -4.83 29.71 11.04
CA LEU A 9 -3.81 30.52 10.37
C LEU A 9 -2.40 30.18 10.85
N ASN A 10 -2.20 29.97 12.16
CA ASN A 10 -0.91 29.52 12.70
C ASN A 10 -0.54 28.13 12.21
N LYS A 11 -1.50 27.20 12.07
CA LYS A 11 -1.24 25.87 11.49
C LYS A 11 -0.92 25.95 10.01
N LEU A 12 -1.61 26.78 9.23
CA LEU A 12 -1.31 26.98 7.81
C LEU A 12 0.06 27.64 7.60
N ALA A 13 0.49 28.56 8.48
CA ALA A 13 1.82 29.16 8.45
C ALA A 13 2.96 28.15 8.74
N THR A 14 2.65 27.01 9.36
CA THR A 14 3.63 25.92 9.58
C THR A 14 3.74 24.93 8.42
N ILE A 15 2.85 25.02 7.42
CA ILE A 15 2.95 24.16 6.23
C ILE A 15 3.99 24.79 5.30
N PRO A 16 5.10 24.11 5.01
CA PRO A 16 6.10 24.64 4.08
C PRO A 16 5.49 24.79 2.68
N ASP A 17 5.61 25.99 2.09
CA ASP A 17 5.27 26.24 0.69
C ASP A 17 6.33 25.58 -0.20
N VAL A 18 6.04 24.34 -0.60
CA VAL A 18 6.89 23.54 -1.47
C VAL A 18 6.18 23.35 -2.81
N GLY A 19 6.83 23.80 -3.89
CA GLY A 19 6.37 23.57 -5.25
C GLY A 19 7.54 23.17 -6.12
N SER A 20 7.31 22.28 -7.09
CA SER A 20 8.32 21.87 -8.07
C SER A 20 7.94 22.35 -9.47
N LYS A 21 8.94 22.77 -10.24
CA LYS A 21 8.79 23.13 -11.65
C LYS A 21 10.03 22.72 -12.44
N LEU A 22 9.88 22.54 -13.74
CA LEU A 22 11.01 22.35 -14.65
C LEU A 22 11.42 23.67 -15.30
N GLY A 23 12.72 23.83 -15.51
CA GLY A 23 13.30 24.88 -16.35
C GLY A 23 14.39 24.32 -17.24
N VAL A 24 14.94 25.12 -18.16
CA VAL A 24 16.07 24.74 -19.01
C VAL A 24 17.30 25.52 -18.59
N PHE A 25 18.35 24.83 -18.16
CA PHE A 25 19.60 25.44 -17.76
C PHE A 25 20.32 26.06 -18.96
N VAL A 26 20.79 27.30 -18.77
CA VAL A 26 21.50 28.05 -19.81
C VAL A 26 22.98 28.08 -19.52
N ARG A 27 23.38 28.50 -18.31
CA ARG A 27 24.79 28.60 -17.86
C ARG A 27 24.87 28.86 -16.35
N MET A 28 26.07 28.67 -15.78
CA MET A 28 26.41 29.20 -14.45
C MET A 28 26.94 30.63 -14.55
N GLU A 29 26.57 31.47 -13.58
CA GLU A 29 27.12 32.80 -13.33
C GLU A 29 27.57 32.85 -11.86
N GLY A 30 28.81 32.46 -11.62
CA GLY A 30 29.33 32.24 -10.26
C GLY A 30 28.58 31.11 -9.55
N VAL A 31 27.91 31.43 -8.44
CA VAL A 31 27.10 30.48 -7.66
C VAL A 31 25.63 30.41 -8.08
N LEU A 32 25.24 31.23 -9.07
CA LEU A 32 23.88 31.31 -9.57
C LEU A 32 23.75 30.60 -10.91
N ALA A 33 22.65 29.90 -11.11
CA ALA A 33 22.28 29.28 -12.37
C ALA A 33 21.33 30.19 -13.15
N VAL A 34 21.61 30.43 -14.42
CA VAL A 34 20.68 31.07 -15.34
C VAL A 34 19.81 29.97 -15.96
N VAL A 35 18.49 30.05 -15.72
CA VAL A 35 17.53 29.03 -16.14
C VAL A 35 16.36 29.68 -16.88
N ASN A 36 16.01 29.13 -18.03
CA ASN A 36 14.78 29.50 -18.74
C ASN A 36 13.57 28.81 -18.10
N VAL A 37 12.59 29.60 -17.67
CA VAL A 37 11.33 29.12 -17.08
C VAL A 37 10.18 29.66 -17.91
N GLY A 38 9.67 28.85 -18.84
CA GLY A 38 8.81 29.36 -19.92
C GLY A 38 9.63 30.29 -20.82
N ASP A 39 9.09 31.48 -21.11
CA ASP A 39 9.69 32.42 -22.07
C ASP A 39 10.66 33.42 -21.43
N ARG A 40 11.07 33.20 -20.18
CA ARG A 40 11.95 34.11 -19.43
C ARG A 40 13.16 33.40 -18.86
N ALA A 41 14.32 34.03 -18.97
CA ALA A 41 15.52 33.64 -18.24
C ALA A 41 15.46 34.22 -16.81
N VAL A 42 15.75 33.37 -15.82
CA VAL A 42 15.77 33.73 -14.40
C VAL A 42 17.09 33.25 -13.80
N THR A 43 17.72 34.11 -12.99
CA THR A 43 18.95 33.78 -12.27
C THR A 43 18.59 33.30 -10.87
N LEU A 44 18.94 32.06 -10.54
CA LEU A 44 18.51 31.37 -9.30
C LEU A 44 19.70 30.74 -8.58
N PRO A 45 19.70 30.65 -7.24
CA PRO A 45 20.70 29.87 -6.51
C PRO A 45 20.68 28.40 -6.92
N CYS A 46 21.86 27.80 -7.12
CA CYS A 46 22.01 26.37 -7.39
C CYS A 46 22.53 25.66 -6.14
N THR A 47 21.72 24.80 -5.55
CA THR A 47 22.06 24.09 -4.30
C THR A 47 22.36 22.60 -4.51
N GLY A 48 22.29 22.12 -5.76
CA GLY A 48 22.65 20.76 -6.16
C GLY A 48 24.16 20.53 -6.21
N PHE A 49 24.59 19.28 -6.00
CA PHE A 49 26.00 18.89 -5.91
C PHE A 49 26.76 18.99 -7.26
N TYR A 50 26.04 19.06 -8.39
CA TYR A 50 26.62 19.15 -9.73
C TYR A 50 25.89 20.19 -10.59
N PRO A 51 26.59 21.20 -11.15
CA PRO A 51 25.96 22.16 -12.04
C PRO A 51 25.44 21.44 -13.30
N PRO A 52 24.19 21.70 -13.71
CA PRO A 52 23.62 21.13 -14.92
C PRO A 52 24.42 21.54 -16.17
N VAL A 53 24.29 20.76 -17.26
CA VAL A 53 24.90 21.11 -18.55
C VAL A 53 23.97 22.06 -19.31
N GLU A 54 24.53 22.95 -20.14
CA GLU A 54 23.76 23.86 -20.98
C GLU A 54 22.73 23.09 -21.83
N GLY A 55 21.49 23.61 -21.88
CA GLY A 55 20.36 23.00 -22.57
C GLY A 55 19.60 21.92 -21.77
N MET A 56 20.06 21.56 -20.57
CA MET A 56 19.39 20.52 -19.79
C MET A 56 18.14 21.00 -19.07
N SER A 57 17.15 20.11 -18.94
CA SER A 57 16.05 20.32 -18.02
C SER A 57 16.55 20.22 -16.57
N VAL A 58 16.19 21.18 -15.75
CA VAL A 58 16.53 21.27 -14.33
C VAL A 58 15.29 21.30 -13.47
N GLN A 59 15.41 20.72 -12.28
CA GLN A 59 14.38 20.81 -11.26
C GLN A 59 14.55 22.10 -10.46
N LEU A 60 13.45 22.85 -10.42
CA LEU A 60 13.30 24.06 -9.61
C LEU A 60 12.40 23.74 -8.44
N GLU A 61 12.82 24.12 -7.25
CA GLU A 61 12.04 23.97 -6.04
C GLU A 61 11.76 25.35 -5.45
N ARG A 62 10.49 25.60 -5.11
CA ARG A 62 10.13 26.75 -4.29
C ARG A 62 10.31 26.36 -2.83
N ARG A 63 11.19 27.05 -2.11
CA ARG A 63 11.36 26.93 -0.66
C ARG A 63 11.24 28.31 -0.02
N ASN A 64 10.31 28.45 0.92
CA ASN A 64 10.08 29.72 1.65
C ASN A 64 9.88 30.91 0.69
N GLY A 65 9.13 30.71 -0.40
CA GLY A 65 8.85 31.75 -1.39
C GLY A 65 9.95 31.98 -2.44
N ALA A 66 11.17 31.47 -2.25
CA ALA A 66 12.28 31.59 -3.21
C ALA A 66 12.39 30.34 -4.09
N LEU A 67 12.70 30.52 -5.38
CA LEU A 67 13.04 29.42 -6.27
C LEU A 67 14.53 29.11 -6.19
N ILE A 68 14.87 27.83 -6.09
CA ILE A 68 16.23 27.32 -6.14
C ILE A 68 16.34 26.21 -7.18
N VAL A 69 17.51 26.07 -7.79
CA VAL A 69 17.83 24.93 -8.67
C VAL A 69 18.39 23.80 -7.81
N THR A 70 17.69 22.67 -7.77
CA THR A 70 18.12 21.50 -6.99
C THR A 70 19.02 20.56 -7.78
N GLY A 71 18.98 20.63 -9.11
CA GLY A 71 19.85 19.89 -10.02
C GLY A 71 19.19 19.56 -11.36
N PRO A 72 19.84 18.72 -12.18
CA PRO A 72 19.23 18.17 -13.40
C PRO A 72 17.94 17.39 -13.08
N ALA A 73 16.93 17.51 -13.94
CA ALA A 73 15.66 16.79 -13.80
C ALA A 73 15.80 15.27 -14.05
N ALA A 74 16.87 14.86 -14.71
CA ALA A 74 17.25 13.47 -14.91
C ALA A 74 18.77 13.33 -14.70
N GLN A 75 19.20 12.23 -14.09
CA GLN A 75 20.62 11.92 -14.00
C GLN A 75 21.19 11.68 -15.39
N LEU A 76 22.32 12.30 -15.69
CA LEU A 76 23.07 12.03 -16.90
C LEU A 76 23.76 10.68 -16.78
N ALA A 77 23.74 9.91 -17.88
CA ALA A 77 24.54 8.69 -17.95
C ALA A 77 26.03 9.07 -17.82
N PRO A 78 26.79 8.41 -16.93
CA PRO A 78 28.21 8.71 -16.73
C PRO A 78 29.08 8.16 -17.88
N LEU A 79 28.48 7.47 -18.86
CA LEU A 79 29.15 6.84 -19.98
C LEU A 79 28.66 7.45 -21.30
N GLY A 80 29.59 7.61 -22.24
CA GLY A 80 29.29 8.03 -23.61
C GLY A 80 30.28 7.47 -24.62
N VAL A 81 30.03 7.72 -25.90
CA VAL A 81 30.88 7.28 -27.02
C VAL A 81 31.43 8.48 -27.76
N ILE A 82 32.74 8.53 -28.00
CA ILE A 82 33.33 9.61 -28.81
C ILE A 82 32.87 9.48 -30.27
N LYS A 83 32.18 10.51 -30.77
CA LYS A 83 31.67 10.60 -32.15
C LYS A 83 32.59 11.37 -33.08
N ALA A 84 33.22 12.42 -32.56
CA ALA A 84 34.17 13.23 -33.30
C ALA A 84 35.31 13.67 -32.38
N GLY A 85 36.54 13.51 -32.87
CA GLY A 85 37.73 14.04 -32.21
C GLY A 85 37.85 15.55 -32.38
N GLY A 86 38.64 16.17 -31.51
CA GLY A 86 38.97 17.59 -31.57
C GLY A 86 39.89 17.97 -30.40
N SER A 87 40.57 19.10 -30.51
CA SER A 87 41.41 19.65 -29.44
C SER A 87 41.01 21.12 -29.21
N PRO A 88 40.70 21.55 -27.97
CA PRO A 88 40.83 20.82 -26.70
C PRO A 88 39.55 20.04 -26.28
N LYS A 89 38.57 19.90 -27.17
CA LYS A 89 37.27 19.26 -26.89
C LYS A 89 36.90 18.22 -27.93
N CYS A 90 36.20 17.18 -27.51
CA CYS A 90 35.63 16.15 -28.37
C CYS A 90 34.11 16.16 -28.31
N THR A 91 33.47 15.63 -29.35
CA THR A 91 32.03 15.38 -29.37
C THR A 91 31.76 13.97 -28.86
N VAL A 92 30.96 13.86 -27.82
CA VAL A 92 30.60 12.62 -27.14
C VAL A 92 29.09 12.42 -27.20
N LEU A 93 28.66 11.22 -27.57
CA LEU A 93 27.25 10.82 -27.59
C LEU A 93 26.89 10.18 -26.25
N VAL A 94 25.91 10.75 -25.56
CA VAL A 94 25.40 10.27 -24.28
C VAL A 94 23.90 10.11 -24.41
N SER A 95 23.39 8.89 -24.26
CA SER A 95 21.95 8.61 -24.35
C SER A 95 21.26 9.19 -25.59
N GLY A 96 21.98 9.26 -26.72
CA GLY A 96 21.47 9.81 -27.99
C GLY A 96 21.64 11.31 -28.20
N ILE A 97 22.24 12.04 -27.24
CA ILE A 97 22.50 13.48 -27.34
C ILE A 97 24.00 13.74 -27.45
N GLU A 98 24.40 14.62 -28.36
CA GLU A 98 25.80 15.02 -28.54
C GLU A 98 26.19 16.15 -27.58
N HIS A 99 27.31 15.96 -26.89
CA HIS A 99 27.89 16.91 -25.96
C HIS A 99 29.33 17.23 -26.37
N MET A 100 29.69 18.51 -26.38
CA MET A 100 31.06 18.95 -26.65
C MET A 100 31.82 19.15 -25.33
N LEU A 101 32.65 18.17 -24.98
CA LEU A 101 33.32 18.08 -23.69
C LEU A 101 34.84 18.15 -23.84
N GLY A 102 35.50 18.78 -22.86
CA GLY A 102 36.95 18.66 -22.73
C GLY A 102 37.34 17.25 -22.28
N TYR A 103 38.61 16.91 -22.35
CA TYR A 103 39.13 15.66 -21.81
C TYR A 103 40.28 15.92 -20.85
N ARG A 104 40.48 14.98 -19.92
CA ARG A 104 41.58 15.00 -18.96
C ARG A 104 42.92 15.07 -19.68
N ASP A 105 43.84 15.85 -19.13
CA ASP A 105 45.21 15.93 -19.64
C ASP A 105 45.88 14.55 -19.67
N GLY A 106 46.61 14.26 -20.76
CA GLY A 106 47.21 12.96 -21.03
C GLY A 106 46.29 11.88 -21.62
N TYR A 107 44.97 12.10 -21.71
CA TYR A 107 44.09 11.21 -22.48
C TYR A 107 44.08 11.61 -23.97
N VAL A 108 44.27 10.63 -24.86
CA VAL A 108 44.20 10.83 -26.32
C VAL A 108 42.89 10.21 -26.82
N PRO A 109 41.85 11.01 -27.07
CA PRO A 109 40.54 10.52 -27.47
C PRO A 109 40.57 9.94 -28.90
N ALA A 110 39.97 8.75 -29.08
CA ALA A 110 39.74 8.15 -30.40
C ALA A 110 38.23 8.02 -30.69
N ILE A 111 37.84 8.17 -31.95
CA ILE A 111 36.45 7.96 -32.37
C ILE A 111 36.06 6.51 -32.08
N GLY A 112 34.91 6.32 -31.43
CA GLY A 112 34.39 5.01 -31.03
C GLY A 112 34.84 4.55 -29.65
N ASP A 113 35.67 5.31 -28.92
CA ASP A 113 35.97 5.00 -27.53
C ASP A 113 34.71 5.18 -26.66
N ASP A 114 34.38 4.14 -25.89
CA ASP A 114 33.52 4.25 -24.71
C ASP A 114 34.30 4.99 -23.62
N VAL A 115 33.74 6.08 -23.11
CA VAL A 115 34.41 6.96 -22.16
C VAL A 115 33.55 7.25 -20.93
N GLU A 116 34.24 7.42 -19.80
CA GLU A 116 33.64 7.92 -18.57
C GLU A 116 33.63 9.45 -18.58
N ILE A 117 32.50 10.03 -18.19
CA ILE A 117 32.26 11.46 -18.14
C ILE A 117 32.04 11.85 -16.70
N ASN A 118 32.86 12.79 -16.23
CA ASN A 118 32.62 13.44 -14.95
C ASN A 118 31.82 14.72 -15.19
N TRP A 119 30.51 14.63 -14.97
CA TRP A 119 29.60 15.76 -15.13
C TRP A 119 29.83 16.89 -14.12
N ALA A 120 30.52 16.64 -13.01
CA ALA A 120 30.89 17.69 -12.04
C ALA A 120 31.89 18.68 -12.65
N THR A 121 32.83 18.17 -13.43
CA THR A 121 33.92 18.93 -14.03
C THR A 121 33.70 19.20 -15.52
N GLY A 122 32.71 18.55 -16.14
CA GLY A 122 32.41 18.69 -17.55
C GLY A 122 33.50 18.13 -18.47
N ILE A 123 34.27 17.15 -17.99
CA ILE A 123 35.36 16.54 -18.76
C ILE A 123 35.22 15.02 -18.86
N ILE A 124 35.73 14.51 -19.98
CA ILE A 124 35.96 13.10 -20.24
C ILE A 124 37.16 12.64 -19.40
N GLN A 125 36.97 11.62 -18.56
CA GLN A 125 38.01 11.09 -17.67
C GLN A 125 38.98 10.16 -18.39
N GLY A 126 38.48 9.38 -19.35
CA GLY A 126 39.26 8.43 -20.14
C GLY A 126 38.41 7.30 -20.71
N LYS A 127 39.06 6.38 -21.42
CA LYS A 127 38.44 5.19 -22.01
C LYS A 127 38.05 4.16 -20.94
N VAL A 128 36.84 3.63 -21.04
CA VAL A 128 36.34 2.52 -20.22
C VAL A 128 36.66 1.21 -20.92
N THR A 129 37.53 0.40 -20.32
CA THR A 129 37.95 -0.90 -20.87
C THR A 129 37.15 -2.07 -20.31
N SER A 130 36.43 -1.87 -19.21
CA SER A 130 35.44 -2.79 -18.68
C SER A 130 34.51 -2.06 -17.71
N VAL A 131 33.21 -2.32 -17.81
CA VAL A 131 32.26 -1.95 -16.75
C VAL A 131 32.14 -3.18 -15.87
N PRO A 132 32.61 -3.16 -14.61
CA PRO A 132 32.31 -4.26 -13.69
C PRO A 132 30.80 -4.36 -13.56
N VAL A 133 30.24 -5.51 -13.90
CA VAL A 133 28.82 -5.79 -13.70
C VAL A 133 28.59 -5.77 -12.20
N THR A 134 28.05 -4.67 -11.69
CA THR A 134 27.64 -4.61 -10.29
C THR A 134 26.45 -5.55 -10.15
N VAL A 135 26.63 -6.64 -9.40
CA VAL A 135 25.48 -7.45 -8.96
C VAL A 135 24.57 -6.49 -8.19
N MET A 136 23.36 -6.28 -8.68
CA MET A 136 22.40 -5.50 -7.91
C MET A 136 22.22 -6.20 -6.56
N PRO A 137 22.21 -5.46 -5.43
CA PRO A 137 21.83 -6.05 -4.17
C PRO A 137 20.45 -6.68 -4.35
N THR A 138 20.31 -7.94 -3.95
CA THR A 138 19.02 -8.64 -3.97
C THR A 138 18.02 -7.78 -3.20
N GLU A 139 16.85 -7.52 -3.78
CA GLU A 139 15.76 -6.90 -3.03
C GLU A 139 15.52 -7.70 -1.75
N ASN A 140 15.31 -7.01 -0.62
CA ASN A 140 14.91 -7.66 0.61
C ASN A 140 13.65 -8.48 0.34
N GLN A 141 13.70 -9.79 0.58
CA GLN A 141 12.51 -10.62 0.53
C GLN A 141 11.47 -10.02 1.49
N SER A 142 10.26 -9.78 0.99
CA SER A 142 9.12 -9.50 1.86
C SER A 142 9.06 -10.61 2.91
N ALA A 143 8.92 -10.24 4.19
CA ALA A 143 8.95 -11.20 5.30
C ALA A 143 8.06 -12.40 4.96
N ALA A 144 8.59 -13.61 5.15
CA ALA A 144 7.83 -14.83 4.89
C ALA A 144 6.51 -14.81 5.68
N PRO A 145 5.39 -15.29 5.11
CA PRO A 145 4.10 -15.26 5.79
C PRO A 145 4.17 -15.91 7.18
N VAL A 146 3.78 -15.18 8.21
CA VAL A 146 3.77 -15.61 9.61
C VAL A 146 2.50 -16.40 9.88
N ALA A 147 2.65 -17.66 10.31
CA ALA A 147 1.52 -18.51 10.64
C ALA A 147 0.78 -18.02 11.90
N PHE A 148 -0.55 -18.13 11.92
CA PHE A 148 -1.38 -17.94 13.09
C PHE A 148 -2.37 -19.11 13.25
N GLY A 149 -2.64 -19.52 14.49
CA GLY A 149 -3.51 -20.67 14.80
C GLY A 149 -4.81 -20.34 15.53
N ASN A 150 -4.88 -19.18 16.20
CA ASN A 150 -5.96 -18.85 17.15
C ASN A 150 -6.41 -17.39 17.01
N LEU A 151 -6.52 -16.88 15.79
CA LEU A 151 -7.04 -15.54 15.57
C LEU A 151 -8.55 -15.55 15.86
N LEU A 152 -8.97 -14.90 16.94
CA LEU A 152 -10.34 -14.90 17.43
C LEU A 152 -11.10 -13.64 16.98
N VAL A 153 -12.32 -13.84 16.48
CA VAL A 153 -13.26 -12.76 16.14
C VAL A 153 -14.59 -13.02 16.84
N MET A 154 -14.95 -12.13 17.76
CA MET A 154 -16.19 -12.24 18.54
C MET A 154 -17.39 -11.73 17.73
N ALA A 155 -18.50 -12.46 17.77
CA ALA A 155 -19.77 -11.95 17.25
C ALA A 155 -20.12 -10.62 17.95
N ALA A 156 -20.54 -9.64 17.16
CA ALA A 156 -20.98 -8.34 17.67
C ALA A 156 -22.38 -8.44 18.29
N GLN A 157 -23.25 -9.23 17.69
CA GLN A 157 -24.63 -9.43 18.12
C GLN A 157 -25.06 -10.86 17.82
N SER A 158 -26.03 -11.37 18.57
CA SER A 158 -26.73 -12.61 18.26
C SER A 158 -28.19 -12.50 18.64
N GLY A 159 -29.05 -13.26 17.98
CA GLY A 159 -30.45 -13.33 18.35
C GLY A 159 -31.28 -14.25 17.49
N SER A 160 -32.58 -14.21 17.71
CA SER A 160 -33.58 -14.93 16.91
C SER A 160 -34.68 -14.00 16.42
N PHE A 161 -35.00 -14.12 15.13
CA PHE A 161 -36.05 -13.37 14.46
C PHE A 161 -37.34 -14.19 14.37
N ASN A 162 -38.46 -13.63 14.84
CA ASN A 162 -39.82 -14.13 14.66
C ASN A 162 -40.77 -12.92 14.59
N GLY A 163 -40.93 -12.34 13.40
CA GLY A 163 -41.59 -11.04 13.17
C GLY A 163 -40.78 -9.83 13.67
N ARG A 164 -39.95 -10.02 14.69
CA ARG A 164 -38.91 -9.10 15.20
C ARG A 164 -37.79 -9.90 15.85
N TRP A 165 -36.64 -9.26 16.08
CA TRP A 165 -35.61 -9.79 16.97
C TRP A 165 -36.13 -9.76 18.40
N TRP A 166 -36.32 -10.92 19.02
CA TRP A 166 -37.05 -11.02 20.29
C TRP A 166 -36.25 -11.61 21.45
N THR A 167 -35.10 -12.24 21.16
CA THR A 167 -34.17 -12.76 22.16
C THR A 167 -32.74 -12.68 21.63
N ASN A 168 -31.78 -12.65 22.55
CA ASN A 168 -30.35 -12.70 22.24
C ASN A 168 -29.87 -14.13 21.93
N ASP A 169 -30.57 -15.15 22.44
CA ASP A 169 -30.31 -16.55 22.12
C ASP A 169 -30.56 -16.85 20.64
N VAL A 170 -29.83 -17.83 20.12
CA VAL A 170 -29.91 -18.25 18.72
C VAL A 170 -30.74 -19.53 18.65
N TYR A 171 -31.91 -19.45 18.04
CA TYR A 171 -32.86 -20.54 17.91
C TYR A 171 -32.79 -21.11 16.49
N ASN A 172 -32.60 -22.42 16.41
CA ASN A 172 -33.03 -23.24 15.28
C ASN A 172 -34.40 -23.82 15.65
N GLY A 173 -35.47 -23.37 14.99
CA GLY A 173 -36.83 -23.84 15.26
C GLY A 173 -37.82 -23.33 14.21
N ASP A 174 -38.99 -23.96 14.11
CA ASP A 174 -39.93 -23.82 12.98
C ASP A 174 -40.35 -22.38 12.64
N ASN A 175 -40.36 -21.48 13.62
CA ASN A 175 -40.76 -20.08 13.44
C ASN A 175 -39.62 -19.08 13.72
N ASN A 176 -38.39 -19.54 13.86
CA ASN A 176 -37.25 -18.69 14.18
C ASN A 176 -36.16 -18.77 13.10
N THR A 177 -35.56 -17.62 12.83
CA THR A 177 -34.25 -17.55 12.17
C THR A 177 -33.25 -17.01 13.17
N GLY A 178 -32.36 -17.87 13.63
CA GLY A 178 -31.27 -17.50 14.54
C GLY A 178 -30.05 -16.99 13.76
N ALA A 179 -29.31 -16.04 14.33
CA ALA A 179 -28.13 -15.48 13.68
C ALA A 179 -27.08 -14.93 14.65
N TRP A 180 -25.83 -14.94 14.21
CA TRP A 180 -24.68 -14.21 14.76
C TRP A 180 -24.14 -13.23 13.73
N PHE A 181 -23.88 -12.00 14.15
CA PHE A 181 -23.47 -10.88 13.29
C PHE A 181 -22.04 -10.44 13.63
N TYR A 182 -21.21 -10.16 12.62
CA TYR A 182 -19.81 -9.75 12.86
C TYR A 182 -19.47 -8.36 12.34
N SER A 183 -20.32 -7.76 11.48
CA SER A 183 -20.04 -6.46 10.84
C SER A 183 -18.64 -6.49 10.16
N SER A 184 -17.84 -5.42 10.24
CA SER A 184 -16.50 -5.37 9.64
C SER A 184 -15.43 -6.21 10.36
N ARG A 185 -15.73 -6.79 11.54
CA ARG A 185 -14.70 -7.37 12.43
C ARG A 185 -13.88 -8.49 11.79
N VAL A 186 -14.51 -9.32 10.96
CA VAL A 186 -13.81 -10.41 10.25
C VAL A 186 -12.89 -9.85 9.16
N ALA A 187 -13.37 -8.86 8.40
CA ALA A 187 -12.56 -8.19 7.37
C ALA A 187 -11.33 -7.50 7.97
N ASP A 188 -11.54 -6.81 9.10
CA ASP A 188 -10.46 -6.11 9.83
C ASP A 188 -9.43 -7.10 10.40
N ALA A 189 -9.90 -8.21 10.98
CA ALA A 189 -9.02 -9.23 11.55
C ALA A 189 -8.22 -9.99 10.48
N LEU A 190 -8.80 -10.23 9.30
CA LEU A 190 -8.19 -11.03 8.23
C LEU A 190 -7.49 -10.19 7.15
N ARG A 191 -7.29 -8.89 7.37
CA ARG A 191 -6.59 -8.03 6.40
C ARG A 191 -5.18 -8.59 6.12
N GLY A 192 -4.91 -8.88 4.85
CA GLY A 192 -3.65 -9.45 4.39
C GLY A 192 -3.40 -10.90 4.79
N ALA A 193 -4.40 -11.61 5.34
CA ALA A 193 -4.26 -12.99 5.77
C ALA A 193 -4.76 -13.99 4.72
N THR A 194 -4.08 -15.13 4.61
CA THR A 194 -4.57 -16.32 3.91
C THR A 194 -5.08 -17.32 4.94
N VAL A 195 -6.38 -17.62 4.93
CA VAL A 195 -7.01 -18.54 5.90
C VAL A 195 -7.01 -19.96 5.37
N THR A 196 -6.62 -20.91 6.22
CA THR A 196 -6.63 -22.35 5.94
C THR A 196 -7.65 -23.12 6.76
N LYS A 197 -8.11 -22.56 7.89
CA LYS A 197 -9.16 -23.17 8.74
C LYS A 197 -10.02 -22.09 9.39
N VAL A 198 -11.31 -22.37 9.51
CA VAL A 198 -12.26 -21.56 10.28
C VAL A 198 -13.14 -22.45 11.15
N GLU A 199 -13.35 -22.05 12.39
CA GLU A 199 -14.21 -22.72 13.36
C GLU A 199 -15.15 -21.71 14.01
N ILE A 200 -16.35 -22.14 14.38
CA ILE A 200 -17.30 -21.38 15.21
C ILE A 200 -17.42 -22.03 16.58
N PHE A 201 -17.47 -21.22 17.64
CA PHE A 201 -17.76 -21.71 18.98
C PHE A 201 -19.27 -21.78 19.21
N LEU A 202 -19.75 -22.96 19.56
CA LEU A 202 -21.16 -23.21 19.87
C LEU A 202 -21.31 -23.68 21.31
N ASN A 203 -22.37 -23.23 21.96
CA ASN A 203 -22.72 -23.64 23.31
C ASN A 203 -24.23 -23.87 23.42
N PRO A 204 -24.74 -25.02 22.92
CA PRO A 204 -26.16 -25.32 22.97
C PRO A 204 -26.60 -25.47 24.43
N ARG A 205 -27.68 -24.77 24.82
CA ARG A 205 -28.34 -25.00 26.11
C ARG A 205 -29.45 -26.04 26.03
N GLN A 206 -29.95 -26.29 24.81
CA GLN A 206 -30.97 -27.28 24.52
C GLN A 206 -30.80 -27.75 23.08
N ALA A 207 -30.93 -29.05 22.84
CA ALA A 207 -30.91 -29.65 21.50
C ALA A 207 -31.88 -30.84 21.45
N SER A 208 -32.71 -30.88 20.42
CA SER A 208 -33.67 -31.96 20.17
C SER A 208 -34.11 -31.95 18.70
N GLY A 209 -34.52 -33.10 18.17
CA GLY A 209 -34.96 -33.24 16.77
C GLY A 209 -33.78 -33.37 15.81
N ASN A 210 -33.98 -32.97 14.54
CA ASN A 210 -32.93 -33.12 13.52
C ASN A 210 -31.78 -32.14 13.71
N SER A 211 -30.62 -32.47 13.13
CA SER A 211 -29.45 -31.59 13.13
C SER A 211 -29.78 -30.23 12.52
N PRO A 212 -29.42 -29.13 13.21
CA PRO A 212 -29.53 -27.78 12.68
C PRO A 212 -28.89 -27.58 11.32
N GLN A 213 -29.56 -26.83 10.44
CA GLN A 213 -28.97 -26.27 9.24
C GLN A 213 -28.35 -24.92 9.58
N ILE A 214 -27.05 -24.78 9.32
CA ILE A 214 -26.27 -23.57 9.57
C ILE A 214 -25.61 -23.12 8.27
N GLY A 215 -25.61 -21.82 8.01
CA GLY A 215 -25.06 -21.23 6.80
C GLY A 215 -24.63 -19.79 7.02
N THR A 216 -24.39 -19.07 5.92
CA THR A 216 -24.01 -17.65 5.96
C THR A 216 -25.18 -16.75 5.58
N HIS A 217 -25.18 -15.52 6.07
CA HIS A 217 -26.09 -14.46 5.63
C HIS A 217 -25.31 -13.15 5.37
N PRO A 218 -25.82 -12.23 4.54
CA PRO A 218 -25.08 -11.01 4.17
C PRO A 218 -25.17 -9.87 5.20
N SER A 219 -26.13 -9.94 6.12
CA SER A 219 -26.38 -8.84 7.06
C SER A 219 -25.27 -8.70 8.12
N GLY A 220 -24.74 -7.49 8.31
CA GLY A 220 -23.76 -7.17 9.35
C GLY A 220 -24.34 -6.75 10.71
N SER A 221 -25.67 -6.53 10.78
CA SER A 221 -26.39 -6.18 12.00
C SER A 221 -27.86 -6.62 11.94
N MET A 222 -28.57 -6.47 13.06
CA MET A 222 -29.98 -6.83 13.25
C MET A 222 -30.97 -5.82 12.61
N GLY A 223 -31.03 -5.77 11.27
CA GLY A 223 -31.92 -4.85 10.52
C GLY A 223 -33.25 -5.44 10.04
N GLY A 224 -33.46 -6.76 10.17
CA GLY A 224 -34.63 -7.49 9.66
C GLY A 224 -34.39 -9.01 9.72
N ASN A 225 -35.25 -9.82 9.09
CA ASN A 225 -34.96 -11.24 8.92
C ASN A 225 -33.71 -11.43 8.03
N VAL A 226 -32.96 -12.51 8.24
CA VAL A 226 -31.80 -12.85 7.43
C VAL A 226 -32.08 -14.05 6.52
N ALA A 227 -31.65 -13.96 5.27
CA ALA A 227 -31.66 -15.10 4.35
C ALA A 227 -30.34 -15.88 4.52
N VAL A 228 -30.46 -17.16 4.88
CA VAL A 228 -29.31 -18.03 5.13
C VAL A 228 -29.04 -18.90 3.91
N SER A 229 -27.79 -18.92 3.46
CA SER A 229 -27.32 -19.57 2.24
C SER A 229 -26.14 -20.51 2.51
N GLY A 230 -25.90 -21.45 1.59
CA GLY A 230 -24.78 -22.40 1.68
C GLY A 230 -24.87 -23.30 2.92
N GLN A 231 -26.08 -23.71 3.28
CA GLN A 231 -26.37 -24.41 4.53
C GLN A 231 -25.73 -25.81 4.56
N ILE A 232 -25.26 -26.19 5.74
CA ILE A 232 -24.84 -27.56 6.06
C ILE A 232 -25.57 -28.04 7.32
N ALA A 233 -25.78 -29.35 7.43
CA ALA A 233 -26.18 -29.95 8.68
C ALA A 233 -25.02 -29.88 9.67
N LEU A 234 -25.30 -29.46 10.90
CA LEU A 234 -24.32 -29.41 11.97
C LEU A 234 -24.86 -30.09 13.22
N GLU A 235 -24.09 -31.04 13.74
CA GLU A 235 -24.47 -31.72 14.98
C GLU A 235 -24.38 -30.75 16.17
N PRO A 236 -25.45 -30.63 16.98
CA PRO A 236 -25.46 -29.68 18.09
C PRO A 236 -24.56 -30.18 19.22
N ARG A 237 -23.34 -29.63 19.28
CA ARG A 237 -22.36 -29.90 20.34
C ARG A 237 -21.77 -28.61 20.90
N SER A 238 -21.22 -28.70 22.11
CA SER A 238 -20.48 -27.60 22.72
C SER A 238 -19.03 -27.55 22.20
N GLY A 239 -18.45 -26.35 22.14
CA GLY A 239 -17.08 -26.09 21.77
C GLY A 239 -16.88 -25.63 20.32
N TRP A 240 -15.63 -25.71 19.87
CA TRP A 240 -15.23 -25.30 18.52
C TRP A 240 -15.66 -26.33 17.48
N VAL A 241 -16.35 -25.85 16.45
CA VAL A 241 -16.85 -26.64 15.33
C VAL A 241 -16.32 -26.07 14.03
N GLN A 242 -15.68 -26.90 13.22
CA GLN A 242 -15.20 -26.46 11.91
C GLN A 242 -16.38 -26.17 10.98
N ILE A 243 -16.30 -25.04 10.29
CA ILE A 243 -17.27 -24.64 9.26
C ILE A 243 -16.58 -24.58 7.89
N PRO A 244 -17.34 -24.58 6.78
CA PRO A 244 -16.76 -24.55 5.44
C PRO A 244 -15.86 -23.33 5.22
N LEU A 245 -14.64 -23.55 4.71
CA LEU A 245 -13.69 -22.47 4.41
C LEU A 245 -14.26 -21.47 3.38
N ALA A 246 -15.12 -21.93 2.49
CA ALA A 246 -15.81 -21.09 1.50
C ALA A 246 -16.65 -19.96 2.12
N TRP A 247 -17.02 -20.06 3.41
CA TRP A 247 -17.79 -19.04 4.10
C TRP A 247 -16.95 -17.81 4.49
N VAL A 248 -15.62 -17.91 4.51
CA VAL A 248 -14.73 -16.81 4.90
C VAL A 248 -14.96 -15.57 4.02
N ALA A 249 -15.18 -15.75 2.72
CA ALA A 249 -15.46 -14.65 1.80
C ALA A 249 -16.75 -13.89 2.17
N ALA A 250 -17.83 -14.60 2.51
CA ALA A 250 -19.09 -13.99 2.94
C ALA A 250 -18.95 -13.26 4.28
N LEU A 251 -18.16 -13.81 5.21
CA LEU A 251 -17.89 -13.19 6.50
C LEU A 251 -17.02 -11.93 6.35
N MET A 252 -16.01 -11.96 5.48
CA MET A 252 -15.20 -10.78 5.15
C MET A 252 -15.99 -9.70 4.40
N ALA A 253 -17.07 -10.05 3.70
CA ALA A 253 -17.99 -9.09 3.10
C ALA A 253 -18.91 -8.38 4.13
N GLY A 254 -18.71 -8.65 5.43
CA GLY A 254 -19.50 -8.06 6.51
C GLY A 254 -20.70 -8.89 6.95
N GLY A 255 -20.81 -10.13 6.45
CA GLY A 255 -21.91 -11.03 6.76
C GLY A 255 -21.84 -11.68 8.14
N GLY A 256 -22.66 -12.71 8.31
CA GLY A 256 -22.75 -13.49 9.54
C GLY A 256 -23.11 -14.94 9.33
N ILE A 257 -23.31 -15.64 10.44
CA ILE A 257 -23.68 -17.04 10.48
C ILE A 257 -25.12 -17.15 10.94
N GLY A 258 -25.94 -17.83 10.16
CA GLY A 258 -27.36 -18.00 10.43
C GLY A 258 -27.73 -19.47 10.56
N VAL A 259 -28.83 -19.73 11.26
CA VAL A 259 -29.43 -21.05 11.39
C VAL A 259 -30.87 -21.02 10.88
N THR A 260 -31.26 -22.07 10.17
CA THR A 260 -32.59 -22.21 9.54
C THR A 260 -33.32 -23.42 10.06
N ARG A 261 -34.62 -23.47 9.78
CA ARG A 261 -35.57 -24.47 10.26
C ARG A 261 -35.14 -25.88 9.84
N SER A 262 -34.74 -26.70 10.80
CA SER A 262 -34.56 -28.14 10.58
C SER A 262 -34.75 -28.99 11.82
N GLY A 263 -34.63 -28.44 13.03
CA GLY A 263 -34.90 -29.12 14.30
C GLY A 263 -35.26 -28.12 15.40
N TYR A 264 -34.93 -28.46 16.65
CA TYR A 264 -35.12 -27.56 17.79
C TYR A 264 -33.85 -27.49 18.63
N THR A 265 -32.99 -26.51 18.35
CA THR A 265 -31.75 -26.26 19.11
C THR A 265 -31.67 -24.81 19.50
N ILE A 266 -31.26 -24.56 20.74
CA ILE A 266 -31.06 -23.21 21.27
C ILE A 266 -29.62 -23.08 21.72
N TRP A 267 -28.88 -22.18 21.10
CA TRP A 267 -27.57 -21.76 21.60
C TRP A 267 -27.73 -20.51 22.46
N ARG A 268 -26.95 -20.48 23.55
CA ARG A 268 -26.80 -19.26 24.35
C ARG A 268 -26.34 -18.14 23.43
N GLY A 269 -26.93 -16.96 23.52
CA GLY A 269 -26.48 -15.81 22.76
C GLY A 269 -25.28 -15.08 23.38
N THR A 270 -24.77 -14.06 22.70
CA THR A 270 -23.62 -13.23 23.10
C THR A 270 -23.80 -12.53 24.45
N GLY A 271 -25.05 -12.28 24.87
CA GLY A 271 -25.37 -11.68 26.17
C GLY A 271 -25.25 -12.67 27.34
N SER A 272 -25.36 -13.98 27.07
CA SER A 272 -25.25 -15.04 28.08
C SER A 272 -23.90 -15.75 28.06
N ASP A 273 -23.25 -15.77 26.90
CA ASP A 273 -21.91 -16.33 26.68
C ASP A 273 -21.20 -15.48 25.63
N ALA A 274 -20.16 -14.75 26.04
CA ALA A 274 -19.42 -13.86 25.14
C ALA A 274 -18.81 -14.64 23.96
N LEU A 275 -18.44 -15.91 24.13
CA LEU A 275 -17.88 -16.74 23.06
C LEU A 275 -18.95 -17.28 22.10
N SER A 276 -20.24 -17.08 22.36
CA SER A 276 -21.30 -17.57 21.49
C SER A 276 -21.12 -17.05 20.06
N GLY A 277 -20.95 -17.99 19.12
CA GLY A 277 -20.70 -17.67 17.73
C GLY A 277 -19.37 -16.96 17.50
N ALA A 278 -18.41 -17.01 18.42
CA ALA A 278 -17.07 -16.53 18.11
C ALA A 278 -16.46 -17.38 16.98
N LEU A 279 -15.66 -16.74 16.13
CA LEU A 279 -14.93 -17.40 15.05
C LEU A 279 -13.46 -17.51 15.42
N ARG A 280 -12.85 -18.65 15.09
CA ARG A 280 -11.42 -18.90 15.22
C ARG A 280 -10.83 -19.24 13.86
N PHE A 281 -9.78 -18.52 13.49
CA PHE A 281 -9.09 -18.68 12.22
C PHE A 281 -7.66 -19.20 12.41
N THR A 282 -7.24 -20.04 11.47
CA THR A 282 -5.86 -20.48 11.28
C THR A 282 -5.42 -20.12 9.86
N GLY A 283 -4.17 -19.68 9.67
CA GLY A 283 -3.68 -19.19 8.39
C GLY A 283 -2.27 -18.61 8.44
N THR A 284 -1.94 -17.80 7.44
CA THR A 284 -0.68 -17.04 7.36
C THR A 284 -0.94 -15.56 7.08
N ARG A 285 -0.03 -14.67 7.48
CA ARG A 285 -0.07 -13.22 7.23
C ARG A 285 1.29 -12.70 6.81
#